data_AF-A0A0W7XCH4-F1
#
_entry.id   AF-A0A0W7XCH4-F1
#
_cell.length_a   1.000
_cell.length_b   1.000
_cell.length_c   1.000
_cell.angle_alpha   90.00
_cell.angle_beta   90.00
_cell.angle_gamma   90.00
#
_symmetry.space_group_name_H-M   'P 1'
#
loop_
_entity.id
_entity.type
_entity.pdbx_description
1 polymer ?
#
loop_
_entity_poly.entity_id
_entity_poly.type
_entity_poly.pdbx_seq_one_letter_code
_entity_poly.pdbx_strand_id
1 'polypeptide(L)'
;MAYVFIGCCFVLLAVVTLLAARVGHRGKVCDRSIGYDVPDEVKRDPALRARANDLVAHWCTGAAILSLAPLVPIGSVLIADGDRSIGTAGLLVVAAYGLLVVAVAGYPFEKIKHLAR
;
A
#
# COMPACT_ATOMS: atom_id res chain seq x y z
N MET A 1 16.84 -1.78 -18.04
CA MET A 1 17.10 -2.09 -16.61
C MET A 1 16.23 -1.28 -15.63
N ALA A 2 16.22 0.06 -15.67
CA ALA A 2 15.45 0.87 -14.71
C ALA A 2 13.93 0.58 -14.67
N TYR A 3 13.29 0.36 -15.82
CA TYR A 3 11.87 0.01 -15.88
C TYR A 3 11.52 -1.29 -15.18
N VAL A 4 12.39 -2.31 -15.28
CA VAL A 4 12.21 -3.59 -14.59
C VAL A 4 12.28 -3.38 -13.09
N PHE A 5 13.28 -2.63 -12.62
CA PHE A 5 13.43 -2.31 -11.20
C PHE A 5 12.21 -1.56 -10.65
N ILE A 6 11.79 -0.48 -11.32
CA ILE A 6 10.61 0.30 -10.94
C ILE A 6 9.35 -0.58 -10.96
N GLY A 7 9.17 -1.38 -12.01
CA GLY A 7 8.06 -2.33 -12.12
C GLY A 7 8.04 -3.31 -10.95
N CYS A 8 9.18 -3.91 -10.58
CA CYS A 8 9.30 -4.78 -9.43
C CYS A 8 8.94 -4.07 -8.12
N CYS A 9 9.34 -2.80 -7.93
CA CYS A 9 8.95 -2.02 -6.76
C CYS A 9 7.43 -1.84 -6.66
N PHE A 10 6.75 -1.50 -7.77
CA PHE A 10 5.30 -1.35 -7.78
C PHE A 10 4.55 -2.68 -7.62
N VAL A 11 5.07 -3.77 -8.18
CA VAL A 11 4.54 -5.13 -7.92
C VAL A 11 4.67 -5.47 -6.43
N LEU A 12 5.83 -5.22 -5.83
CA LEU A 12 6.05 -5.48 -4.40
C LEU A 12 5.11 -4.63 -3.54
N LEU A 13 4.96 -3.35 -3.85
CA LEU A 13 3.99 -2.45 -3.19
C LEU A 13 2.57 -2.99 -3.30
N ALA A 14 2.14 -3.39 -4.49
CA ALA A 14 0.82 -3.98 -4.72
C ALA A 14 0.60 -5.24 -3.87
N VAL A 15 1.59 -6.14 -3.82
CA VAL A 15 1.50 -7.39 -3.05
C VAL A 15 1.43 -7.10 -1.55
N VAL A 16 2.30 -6.25 -1.02
CA VAL A 16 2.35 -5.94 0.42
C VAL A 16 1.07 -5.23 0.86
N THR A 17 0.60 -4.25 0.10
CA THR A 17 -0.65 -3.53 0.41
C THR A 17 -1.88 -4.45 0.28
N LEU A 18 -1.91 -5.35 -0.71
CA LEU A 18 -2.98 -6.34 -0.83
C LEU A 18 -2.98 -7.34 0.34
N LEU A 19 -1.81 -7.76 0.82
CA LEU A 19 -1.70 -8.60 2.01
C LEU A 19 -2.22 -7.87 3.26
N ALA A 20 -1.87 -6.60 3.43
CA ALA A 20 -2.40 -5.76 4.51
C ALA A 20 -3.94 -5.61 4.42
N ALA A 21 -4.46 -5.33 3.23
CA ALA A 21 -5.91 -5.27 2.98
C ALA A 21 -6.60 -6.60 3.34
N ARG A 22 -6.00 -7.74 2.96
CA ARG A 22 -6.51 -9.07 3.30
C ARG A 22 -6.55 -9.31 4.81
N VAL A 23 -5.57 -8.80 5.56
CA VAL A 23 -5.59 -8.85 7.04
C VAL A 23 -6.76 -8.01 7.58
N GLY A 24 -6.97 -6.81 7.03
CA GLY A 24 -8.13 -5.95 7.33
C GLY A 24 -9.46 -6.66 7.10
N HIS A 25 -9.67 -7.21 5.90
CA HIS A 25 -10.89 -7.94 5.56
C HIS A 25 -11.12 -9.20 6.41
N ARG A 26 -10.05 -9.82 6.93
CA ARG A 26 -10.13 -10.95 7.85
C ARG A 26 -10.40 -10.56 9.30
N GLY A 27 -10.44 -9.27 9.61
CA GLY A 27 -10.66 -8.79 10.97
C GLY A 27 -9.43 -8.97 11.89
N LYS A 28 -8.24 -9.19 11.32
CA LYS A 28 -7.03 -9.61 12.06
C LYS A 28 -6.02 -8.51 12.33
N VAL A 29 -6.34 -7.24 12.07
CA VAL A 29 -5.38 -6.12 12.26
C VAL A 29 -4.90 -6.01 13.71
N CYS A 30 -5.78 -6.31 14.67
CA CYS A 30 -5.48 -6.26 16.11
C CYS A 30 -4.91 -7.58 16.67
N ASP A 31 -4.69 -8.59 15.84
CA ASP A 31 -4.16 -9.88 16.27
C ASP A 31 -2.65 -9.76 16.54
N ARG A 32 -2.20 -10.19 17.73
CA ARG A 32 -0.80 -10.13 18.15
C ARG A 32 0.13 -10.89 17.20
N SER A 33 -0.37 -11.95 16.55
CA SER A 33 0.40 -12.75 15.59
C SER A 33 0.75 -12.00 14.30
N ILE A 34 0.01 -10.93 13.98
CA ILE A 34 0.27 -10.10 12.79
C ILE A 34 1.35 -9.04 13.07
N GLY A 35 1.52 -8.64 14.33
CA GLY A 35 2.61 -7.76 14.75
C GLY A 35 2.42 -6.26 14.44
N TYR A 36 1.22 -5.81 14.07
CA TYR A 36 0.96 -4.38 13.94
C TYR A 36 0.92 -3.68 15.30
N ASP A 37 1.48 -2.48 15.36
CA ASP A 37 1.44 -1.62 16.53
C ASP A 37 0.08 -0.91 16.60
N VAL A 38 -0.81 -1.44 17.45
CA VAL A 38 -2.17 -0.96 17.67
C VAL A 38 -2.35 -0.72 19.17
N PRO A 39 -2.93 0.42 19.60
CA PRO A 39 -3.18 0.68 21.02
C PRO A 39 -4.05 -0.39 21.67
N ASP A 40 -3.77 -0.71 22.94
CA ASP A 40 -4.47 -1.78 23.65
C ASP A 40 -5.94 -1.45 23.91
N GLU A 41 -6.29 -0.16 23.99
CA GLU A 41 -7.66 0.33 24.08
C GLU A 41 -8.47 -0.08 22.84
N VAL A 42 -7.88 0.09 21.64
CA VAL A 42 -8.49 -0.30 20.36
C VAL A 42 -8.62 -1.81 20.24
N LYS A 43 -7.67 -2.58 20.79
CA LYS A 43 -7.74 -4.06 20.80
C LYS A 43 -8.85 -4.60 21.68
N ARG A 44 -9.14 -3.93 22.81
CA ARG A 44 -10.13 -4.36 23.82
C ARG A 44 -11.56 -4.04 23.40
N ASP A 45 -11.78 -2.92 22.71
CA ASP A 45 -13.11 -2.53 22.24
C ASP A 45 -13.45 -3.19 20.89
N PRO A 46 -14.48 -4.06 20.81
CA PRO A 46 -14.87 -4.73 19.58
C PRO A 46 -15.31 -3.75 18.46
N ALA A 47 -15.89 -2.59 18.81
CA ALA A 47 -16.32 -1.59 17.84
C ALA A 47 -15.13 -0.80 17.26
N LEU A 48 -14.16 -0.42 18.10
CA LEU A 48 -12.92 0.23 17.64
C LEU A 48 -12.08 -0.73 16.80
N ARG A 49 -12.02 -2.01 17.19
CA ARG A 49 -11.37 -3.07 16.42
C ARG A 49 -12.00 -3.24 15.05
N ALA A 50 -13.33 -3.25 14.94
CA ALA A 50 -14.03 -3.31 13.64
C ALA A 50 -13.64 -2.13 12.75
N ARG A 51 -13.67 -0.89 13.30
CA ARG A 51 -13.26 0.31 12.56
C ARG A 51 -11.81 0.27 12.11
N ALA A 52 -10.89 -0.23 12.95
CA ALA A 52 -9.47 -0.38 12.59
C ALA A 52 -9.30 -1.35 11.42
N ASN A 53 -10.02 -2.48 11.43
CA ASN A 53 -10.02 -3.44 10.34
C ASN A 53 -10.55 -2.85 9.03
N ASP A 54 -11.67 -2.13 9.09
CA ASP A 54 -12.28 -1.49 7.92
C ASP A 54 -11.39 -0.41 7.31
N LEU A 55 -10.72 0.38 8.16
CA LEU A 55 -9.75 1.38 7.70
C LEU A 55 -8.59 0.72 6.95
N VAL A 56 -7.95 -0.29 7.54
CA VAL A 56 -6.85 -0.99 6.85
C VAL A 56 -7.33 -1.65 5.57
N ALA A 57 -8.49 -2.32 5.59
CA ALA A 57 -9.07 -2.97 4.42
C ALA A 57 -9.29 -1.99 3.26
N HIS A 58 -9.97 -0.86 3.53
CA HIS A 58 -10.32 0.12 2.51
C HIS A 58 -9.07 0.82 1.95
N TRP A 59 -8.22 1.37 2.82
CA TRP A 59 -7.07 2.18 2.41
C TRP A 59 -5.97 1.33 1.75
N CYS A 60 -5.71 0.12 2.26
CA CYS A 60 -4.71 -0.75 1.65
C CYS A 60 -5.21 -1.37 0.34
N THR A 61 -6.53 -1.59 0.17
CA THR A 61 -7.09 -1.98 -1.14
C THR A 61 -6.91 -0.86 -2.16
N GLY A 62 -7.19 0.39 -1.77
CA GLY A 62 -6.95 1.56 -2.62
C GLY A 62 -5.47 1.68 -3.02
N ALA A 63 -4.55 1.52 -2.07
CA ALA A 63 -3.12 1.55 -2.34
C ALA A 63 -2.66 0.40 -3.26
N ALA A 64 -3.23 -0.80 -3.12
CA ALA A 64 -2.95 -1.92 -4.02
C ALA A 64 -3.38 -1.61 -5.45
N ILE A 65 -4.58 -1.03 -5.64
CA ILE A 65 -5.07 -0.62 -6.97
C ILE A 65 -4.19 0.47 -7.57
N LEU A 66 -3.83 1.50 -6.79
CA LEU A 66 -2.94 2.57 -7.24
C LEU A 66 -1.56 2.02 -7.66
N SER A 67 -1.06 1.02 -6.95
CA SER A 67 0.22 0.37 -7.29
C SER A 67 0.21 -0.30 -8.67
N LEU A 68 -0.97 -0.65 -9.23
CA LEU A 68 -1.09 -1.26 -10.56
C LEU A 68 -1.02 -0.23 -11.69
N ALA A 69 -1.39 1.03 -11.45
CA ALA A 69 -1.49 2.04 -12.51
C ALA A 69 -0.15 2.28 -13.25
N PRO A 70 1.01 2.35 -12.56
CA PRO A 70 2.31 2.49 -13.23
C PRO A 70 2.74 1.24 -14.01
N LEU A 71 2.19 0.07 -13.71
CA LEU A 71 2.57 -1.19 -14.38
C LEU A 71 2.11 -1.25 -15.83
N VAL A 72 1.04 -0.54 -16.19
CA VAL A 72 0.52 -0.49 -17.58
C VAL A 72 1.54 0.16 -18.53
N PRO A 73 1.98 1.41 -18.32
CA PRO A 73 2.98 2.03 -19.20
C PRO A 73 4.33 1.33 -19.10
N ILE A 74 4.76 0.87 -17.92
CA ILE A 74 6.02 0.11 -17.76
C ILE A 74 5.98 -1.20 -18.56
N GLY A 75 4.88 -1.95 -18.46
CA GLY A 75 4.68 -3.19 -19.21
C GLY A 75 4.71 -2.95 -20.71
N SER A 76 4.06 -1.89 -21.19
CA SER A 76 4.06 -1.54 -22.62
C SER A 76 5.47 -1.26 -23.15
N VAL A 77 6.32 -0.57 -22.37
CA VAL A 77 7.71 -0.27 -22.74
C VAL A 77 8.58 -1.53 -22.73
N LEU A 78 8.36 -2.43 -21.77
CA LEU A 78 9.10 -3.69 -21.67
C LEU A 78 8.77 -4.65 -22.83
N ILE A 79 7.55 -4.64 -23.34
CA ILE A 79 7.12 -5.46 -24.49
C ILE A 79 7.63 -4.88 -25.82
N ALA A 80 7.77 -3.55 -25.92
CA ALA A 80 8.22 -2.85 -27.12
C ALA A 80 9.77 -2.71 -27.22
N ASP A 81 10.51 -3.74 -26.82
CA ASP A 81 11.98 -3.84 -26.85
C ASP A 81 12.76 -2.78 -26.03
N GLY A 82 12.11 -2.01 -25.16
CA GLY A 82 12.78 -1.25 -24.10
C GLY A 82 13.64 -0.07 -24.56
N ASP A 83 13.54 0.37 -25.83
CA ASP A 83 14.38 1.42 -26.41
C ASP A 83 14.05 2.84 -25.90
N ARG A 84 12.98 2.99 -25.11
CA ARG A 84 12.69 4.25 -24.41
C ARG A 84 13.49 4.33 -23.12
N SER A 85 14.28 5.38 -22.97
CA SER A 85 14.89 5.77 -21.69
C SER A 85 13.93 6.66 -20.87
N ILE A 86 13.78 6.40 -19.57
CA ILE A 86 13.17 7.37 -18.64
C ILE A 86 14.19 8.51 -18.41
N GLY A 87 13.81 9.74 -18.74
CA GLY A 87 14.54 10.93 -18.30
C GLY A 87 14.34 11.24 -16.82
N THR A 88 15.18 12.10 -16.24
CA THR A 88 15.16 12.46 -14.81
C THR A 88 13.80 12.96 -14.31
N ALA A 89 13.08 13.73 -15.14
CA ALA A 89 11.73 14.19 -14.80
C ALA A 89 10.75 13.03 -14.63
N GLY A 90 10.86 11.99 -15.47
CA GLY A 90 10.04 10.78 -15.35
C GLY A 90 10.34 10.00 -14.08
N LEU A 91 11.61 9.91 -13.67
CA LEU A 91 11.99 9.31 -12.38
C LEU A 91 11.37 10.07 -11.20
N LEU A 92 11.41 11.40 -11.22
CA LEU A 92 10.84 12.22 -10.15
C LEU A 92 9.32 12.01 -10.02
N VAL A 93 8.60 11.97 -11.14
CA VAL A 93 7.15 11.70 -11.14
C VAL A 93 6.85 10.32 -10.57
N VAL A 94 7.59 9.30 -11.00
CA VAL A 94 7.42 7.92 -10.52
C VAL A 94 7.72 7.82 -9.02
N ALA A 95 8.78 8.48 -8.54
CA ALA A 95 9.13 8.50 -7.13
C ALA A 95 8.07 9.22 -6.28
N ALA A 96 7.60 10.38 -6.74
CA ALA A 96 6.52 11.12 -6.08
C ALA A 96 5.22 10.29 -6.01
N TYR A 97 4.90 9.59 -7.09
CA TYR A 97 3.74 8.69 -7.13
C TYR A 97 3.89 7.52 -6.14
N GLY A 98 5.05 6.86 -6.12
CA GLY A 98 5.32 5.79 -5.16
C GLY A 98 5.20 6.26 -3.71
N LEU A 99 5.69 7.46 -3.40
CA LEU A 99 5.56 8.06 -2.08
C LEU A 99 4.09 8.34 -1.70
N LEU A 100 3.28 8.79 -2.66
CA LEU A 100 1.84 8.98 -2.46
C LEU A 100 1.15 7.64 -2.15
N VAL A 101 1.46 6.57 -2.88
CA VAL A 101 0.91 5.23 -2.61
C VAL A 101 1.26 4.76 -1.20
N VAL A 102 2.51 4.94 -0.77
CA VAL A 102 2.96 4.57 0.58
C VAL A 102 2.23 5.41 1.63
N ALA A 103 2.03 6.71 1.41
CA ALA A 103 1.29 7.57 2.32
C ALA A 103 -0.18 7.12 2.47
N VAL A 104 -0.84 6.75 1.37
CA VAL A 104 -2.21 6.21 1.37
C VAL A 104 -2.27 4.89 2.15
N ALA A 105 -1.30 3.98 1.95
CA ALA A 105 -1.23 2.72 2.69
C ALA A 105 -0.93 2.90 4.18
N GLY A 106 -0.13 3.91 4.54
CA GLY A 106 0.26 4.23 5.92
C GLY A 106 -0.81 4.99 6.72
N TYR A 107 -1.64 5.78 6.05
CA TYR A 107 -2.71 6.58 6.65
C TYR A 107 -3.60 5.83 7.66
N PRO A 108 -4.13 4.61 7.39
CA PRO A 108 -4.96 3.89 8.35
C PRO A 108 -4.23 3.59 9.66
N PHE A 109 -2.94 3.27 9.61
CA PHE A 109 -2.15 2.93 10.81
C PHE A 109 -1.93 4.15 11.70
N GLU A 110 -1.64 5.31 11.12
CA GLU A 110 -1.58 6.56 11.88
C GLU A 110 -2.94 6.93 12.46
N LYS A 111 -4.02 6.74 11.70
CA LYS A 111 -5.38 7.00 12.20
C LYS A 111 -5.78 6.09 13.36
N ILE A 112 -5.36 4.83 13.34
CA ILE A 112 -5.62 3.85 14.41
C ILE A 112 -4.98 4.26 15.75
N LYS A 113 -3.81 4.90 15.73
CA LYS A 113 -3.17 5.43 16.96
C LYS A 113 -4.01 6.51 17.64
N HIS A 114 -4.87 7.18 16.89
CA HIS A 114 -5.72 8.26 17.37
C HIS A 114 -7.18 7.83 17.62
N LEU A 115 -7.53 6.56 17.38
CA LEU A 115 -8.91 6.06 17.51
C LEU A 115 -9.37 5.88 18.97
N ALA A 116 -8.43 5.79 19.92
CA ALA A 116 -8.69 5.64 21.35
C ALA A 116 -8.53 6.94 22.17
N ARG A 117 -8.22 8.06 21.50
CA ARG A 117 -8.27 9.41 22.10
C ARG A 117 -9.60 10.06 21.79
#